data_AF-A0AB34KCQ5-F1
#
_entry.id   AF-A0AB34KCQ5-F1
#
_cell.length_a   1.000
_cell.length_b   1.000
_cell.length_c   1.000
_cell.angle_alpha   90.00
_cell.angle_beta   90.00
_cell.angle_gamma   90.00
#
_symmetry.space_group_name_H-M   'P 1'
#
loop_
_entity.id
_entity.type
_entity.pdbx_description
1 polymer ?
#
loop_
_entity_poly.entity_id
_entity_poly.type
_entity_poly.pdbx_seq_one_letter_code
_entity_poly.pdbx_strand_id
1 'polypeptide(L)'
;MAATSLEVRLTRGKDGYGVRLLEYRGRAYVEGTQGAAAGSALRRGDRVVAVDGNSVESHEAAVRQIRSCPQAVTLGLLRDPSDPVHTAPELRRAPRGLACAALLAIGAIAIGAGGVGSFAPLLATDTLALDGSGAAVDPHAFARRLRANEAGMGRMREERPELARLLEAEPLDVERFQALLRQDKQIWQTAQDLALAEDGSARDPARFIEAVRKNASHMAMLKKDHAEVWQIFRSGDVERLQEMLRDNQRQKELRDGPPPPPPPPTPYDAVGQVAMSMRILTESGEERDLYMLTAEQTDDEKVMVPLHMRCDACQAVAYQGALAVQHAFLSHGGRGLSSVMALDAVQELCDNVSLWTTKYGVVPTKTGTNALTGDGIQEKVEDSLSQDEHVMMQTRHSNEWGRKMANMCSRFLLSADVDEDELFAAVRSAMPIEEHQAASVLKPLLCDLEGQPCYDKLVTVAG
;
A
#
# COMPACT_ATOMS: atom_id res chain seq x y z
N MET A 1 -16.52 29.60 -5.69
CA MET A 1 -17.69 28.73 -5.39
C MET A 1 -17.77 28.61 -3.88
N ALA A 2 -18.96 28.71 -3.30
CA ALA A 2 -19.13 28.59 -1.85
C ALA A 2 -18.99 27.14 -1.39
N ALA A 3 -18.51 26.92 -0.16
CA ALA A 3 -18.49 25.60 0.45
C ALA A 3 -19.92 25.14 0.76
N THR A 4 -20.23 23.88 0.47
CA THR A 4 -21.54 23.28 0.71
C THR A 4 -21.43 22.20 1.78
N SER A 5 -22.24 22.28 2.83
CA SER A 5 -22.38 21.19 3.80
C SER A 5 -23.48 20.23 3.36
N LEU A 6 -23.24 18.92 3.53
CA LEU A 6 -24.18 17.88 3.16
C LEU A 6 -24.08 16.69 4.11
N GLU A 7 -25.19 16.00 4.34
CA GLU A 7 -25.24 14.79 5.14
C GLU A 7 -25.56 13.58 4.25
N VAL A 8 -24.82 12.49 4.42
CA VAL A 8 -25.04 11.25 3.68
C VAL A 8 -25.17 10.09 4.64
N ARG A 9 -26.30 9.40 4.61
CA ARG A 9 -26.50 8.16 5.33
C ARG A 9 -26.04 6.97 4.50
N LEU A 10 -25.22 6.11 5.10
CA LEU A 10 -24.71 4.88 4.52
C LEU A 10 -25.20 3.68 5.33
N THR A 11 -25.54 2.60 4.63
CA THR A 11 -25.89 1.33 5.24
C THR A 11 -24.76 0.33 5.01
N ARG A 12 -24.42 -0.47 6.02
CA ARG A 12 -23.32 -1.43 5.94
C ARG A 12 -23.71 -2.60 5.01
N GLY A 13 -22.90 -2.85 3.98
CA GLY A 13 -23.01 -4.03 3.12
C GLY A 13 -22.20 -5.21 3.68
N LYS A 14 -22.11 -6.29 2.89
CA LYS A 14 -21.33 -7.49 3.23
C LYS A 14 -19.86 -7.18 3.54
N ASP A 15 -19.28 -6.24 2.79
CA ASP A 15 -17.86 -5.84 2.89
C ASP A 15 -17.67 -4.48 3.59
N GLY A 16 -18.63 -4.07 4.43
CA GLY A 16 -18.62 -2.78 5.12
C GLY A 16 -19.37 -1.67 4.37
N TYR A 17 -19.05 -0.41 4.68
CA TYR A 17 -19.74 0.76 4.10
C TYR A 17 -19.31 1.09 2.66
N GLY A 18 -18.15 0.60 2.22
CA GLY A 18 -17.66 0.83 0.87
C GLY A 18 -17.13 2.25 0.60
N VAL A 19 -16.74 2.98 1.63
CA VAL A 19 -16.06 4.29 1.51
C VAL A 19 -14.59 4.15 1.81
N ARG A 20 -13.73 4.72 0.96
CA ARG A 20 -12.30 4.85 1.21
C ARG A 20 -11.97 6.28 1.61
N LEU A 21 -11.29 6.43 2.75
CA LEU A 21 -10.87 7.72 3.27
C LEU A 21 -9.36 7.90 3.08
N LEU A 22 -8.96 9.09 2.66
CA LEU A 22 -7.59 9.56 2.60
C LEU A 22 -7.36 10.51 3.78
N GLU A 23 -6.19 10.42 4.40
CA GLU A 23 -5.71 11.45 5.33
C GLU A 23 -4.97 12.54 4.57
N TYR A 24 -5.35 13.80 4.80
CA TYR A 24 -4.60 14.95 4.31
C TYR A 24 -4.55 16.05 5.39
N ARG A 25 -3.34 16.41 5.83
CA ARG A 25 -3.11 17.37 6.93
C ARG A 25 -3.92 17.04 8.19
N GLY A 26 -3.92 15.76 8.58
CA GLY A 26 -4.64 15.25 9.76
C GLY A 26 -6.16 15.10 9.59
N ARG A 27 -6.76 15.52 8.46
CA ARG A 27 -8.21 15.49 8.23
C ARG A 27 -8.60 14.35 7.29
N ALA A 28 -9.84 13.87 7.41
CA ALA A 28 -10.38 12.80 6.59
C ALA A 28 -11.08 13.34 5.33
N TYR A 29 -10.71 12.81 4.16
CA TYR A 29 -11.34 13.11 2.87
C TYR A 29 -11.77 11.84 2.16
N VAL A 30 -12.84 11.90 1.39
CA VAL A 30 -13.29 10.77 0.56
C VAL A 30 -12.32 10.59 -0.61
N GLU A 31 -11.67 9.44 -0.70
CA GLU A 31 -10.81 9.07 -1.83
C GLU A 31 -11.63 8.42 -2.96
N GLY A 32 -12.62 7.62 -2.59
CA GLY A 32 -13.47 6.88 -3.53
C GLY A 32 -14.57 6.09 -2.83
N THR A 33 -15.51 5.60 -3.62
CA THR A 33 -16.67 4.82 -3.17
C THR A 33 -16.78 3.53 -3.98
N GLN A 34 -17.14 2.45 -3.31
CA GLN A 34 -17.39 1.12 -3.86
C GLN A 34 -18.54 0.45 -3.07
N GLY A 35 -19.06 -0.68 -3.54
CA GLY A 35 -20.08 -1.45 -2.83
C GLY A 35 -21.28 -0.61 -2.39
N ALA A 36 -21.63 -0.68 -1.10
CA ALA A 36 -22.81 -0.01 -0.53
C ALA A 36 -22.80 1.53 -0.69
N ALA A 37 -21.63 2.17 -0.78
CA ALA A 37 -21.52 3.61 -0.98
C ALA A 37 -21.45 4.04 -2.45
N ALA A 38 -21.37 3.12 -3.42
CA ALA A 38 -21.21 3.46 -4.84
C ALA A 38 -22.38 4.30 -5.40
N GLY A 39 -23.60 4.10 -4.88
CA GLY A 39 -24.79 4.86 -5.25
C GLY A 39 -25.06 6.11 -4.41
N SER A 40 -24.14 6.48 -3.51
CA SER A 40 -24.36 7.60 -2.58
C SER A 40 -24.03 8.97 -3.21
N ALA A 41 -24.37 10.05 -2.49
CA ALA A 41 -24.04 11.42 -2.90
C ALA A 41 -22.57 11.82 -2.60
N LEU A 42 -21.77 10.91 -2.05
CA LEU A 42 -20.35 11.11 -1.77
C LEU A 42 -19.58 11.36 -3.07
N ARG A 43 -18.60 12.26 -3.01
CA ARG A 43 -17.69 12.57 -4.11
C ARG A 43 -16.25 12.57 -3.59
N ARG A 44 -15.33 12.24 -4.49
CA ARG A 44 -13.89 12.32 -4.20
C ARG A 44 -13.50 13.74 -3.82
N GLY A 45 -12.80 13.88 -2.70
CA GLY A 45 -12.39 15.16 -2.12
C GLY A 45 -13.39 15.76 -1.12
N ASP A 46 -14.55 15.15 -0.89
CA ASP A 46 -15.45 15.57 0.20
C ASP A 46 -14.74 15.40 1.55
N ARG A 47 -14.72 16.45 2.37
CA ARG A 47 -14.13 16.41 3.71
C ARG A 47 -15.16 15.88 4.70
N VAL A 48 -14.78 14.91 5.53
CA VAL A 48 -15.60 14.45 6.65
C VAL A 48 -15.41 15.40 7.83
N VAL A 49 -16.51 15.97 8.31
CA VAL A 49 -16.52 16.91 9.44
C VAL A 49 -17.35 16.39 10.62
N ALA A 50 -18.26 15.45 10.39
CA ALA A 50 -19.01 14.80 11.46
C ALA A 50 -19.36 13.33 11.12
N VAL A 51 -19.53 12.51 12.16
CA VAL A 51 -20.04 11.13 12.06
C VAL A 51 -21.16 10.95 13.09
N ASP A 52 -22.36 10.63 12.62
CA ASP A 52 -23.61 10.56 13.41
C ASP A 52 -23.84 11.81 14.28
N GLY A 53 -23.60 12.98 13.69
CA GLY A 53 -23.76 14.29 14.35
C GLY A 53 -22.59 14.70 15.26
N ASN A 54 -21.64 13.81 15.54
CA ASN A 54 -20.46 14.14 16.34
C ASN A 54 -19.35 14.71 15.45
N SER A 55 -18.84 15.89 15.79
CA SER A 55 -17.73 16.51 15.08
C SER A 55 -16.49 15.62 15.10
N VAL A 56 -15.81 15.51 13.96
CA VAL A 56 -14.54 14.78 13.82
C VAL A 56 -13.46 15.71 13.31
N GLU A 57 -12.42 15.91 14.14
CA GLU A 57 -11.33 16.83 13.82
C GLU A 57 -10.16 16.13 13.12
N SER A 58 -10.04 14.80 13.28
CA SER A 58 -8.96 14.01 12.72
C SER A 58 -9.43 12.83 11.86
N HIS A 59 -8.57 12.39 10.95
CA HIS A 59 -8.79 11.19 10.14
C HIS A 59 -9.02 9.95 11.01
N GLU A 60 -8.21 9.77 12.05
CA GLU A 60 -8.31 8.64 12.97
C GLU A 60 -9.64 8.65 13.74
N ALA A 61 -10.07 9.82 14.23
CA ALA A 61 -11.36 9.96 14.92
C ALA A 61 -12.53 9.59 13.99
N ALA A 62 -12.49 10.06 12.75
CA ALA A 62 -13.50 9.71 11.74
C ALA A 62 -13.55 8.20 11.47
N VAL A 63 -12.40 7.57 11.24
CA VAL A 63 -12.33 6.11 10.99
C VAL A 63 -12.81 5.30 12.20
N ARG A 64 -12.38 5.68 13.41
CA ARG A 64 -12.77 5.01 14.65
C ARG A 64 -14.29 5.08 14.86
N GLN A 65 -14.88 6.26 14.70
CA GLN A 65 -16.33 6.45 14.84
C GLN A 65 -17.11 5.67 13.78
N ILE A 66 -16.71 5.73 12.51
CA ILE A 66 -17.38 4.97 11.42
C ILE A 66 -17.34 3.46 11.69
N ARG A 67 -16.21 2.94 12.18
CA ARG A 67 -16.06 1.50 12.50
C ARG A 67 -16.90 1.07 13.70
N SER A 68 -17.15 1.97 14.64
CA SER A 68 -17.98 1.69 15.82
C SER A 68 -19.46 1.52 15.50
N CYS A 69 -19.92 1.99 14.33
CA CYS A 69 -21.31 1.87 13.89
C CYS A 69 -21.55 0.50 13.21
N PRO A 70 -22.46 -0.35 13.74
CA PRO A 70 -22.62 -1.72 13.24
C PRO A 70 -23.50 -1.85 11.99
N GLN A 71 -24.49 -0.96 11.79
CA GLN A 71 -25.50 -1.13 10.73
C GLN A 71 -25.63 0.05 9.76
N ALA A 72 -25.61 1.28 10.27
CA ALA A 72 -25.70 2.48 9.46
C ALA A 72 -24.87 3.60 10.10
N VAL A 73 -24.39 4.53 9.27
CA VAL A 73 -23.63 5.70 9.70
C VAL A 73 -24.05 6.91 8.87
N THR A 74 -24.15 8.07 9.50
CA THR A 74 -24.43 9.36 8.85
C THR A 74 -23.17 10.19 8.82
N LEU A 75 -22.69 10.54 7.63
CA LEU A 75 -21.50 11.38 7.45
C LEU A 75 -21.92 12.81 7.20
N GLY A 76 -21.51 13.72 8.08
CA GLY A 76 -21.53 15.15 7.83
C GLY A 76 -20.29 15.54 7.04
N LEU A 77 -20.50 16.15 5.87
CA LEU A 77 -19.44 16.49 4.94
C LEU A 77 -19.39 17.99 4.65
N LEU A 78 -18.20 18.44 4.29
CA LEU A 78 -17.94 19.76 3.73
C LEU A 78 -17.34 19.59 2.34
N ARG A 79 -18.07 20.06 1.32
CA ARG A 79 -17.60 20.11 -0.06
C ARG A 79 -17.15 21.53 -0.36
N ASP A 80 -15.83 21.74 -0.32
CA ASP A 80 -15.21 23.01 -0.66
C ASP A 80 -14.27 22.82 -1.86
N PRO A 81 -14.67 23.25 -3.07
CA PRO A 81 -13.84 23.10 -4.26
C PRO A 81 -12.54 23.94 -4.21
N SER A 82 -12.42 24.87 -3.26
CA SER A 82 -11.19 25.62 -3.00
C SER A 82 -10.23 24.92 -2.04
N ASP A 83 -10.64 23.80 -1.44
CA ASP A 83 -9.78 23.05 -0.52
C ASP A 83 -8.53 22.53 -1.27
N PRO A 84 -7.32 22.77 -0.76
CA PRO A 84 -6.07 22.38 -1.40
C PRO A 84 -5.97 20.89 -1.71
N VAL A 85 -6.76 20.04 -1.03
CA VAL A 85 -6.86 18.60 -1.31
C VAL A 85 -7.18 18.33 -2.79
N HIS A 86 -8.00 19.16 -3.44
CA HIS A 86 -8.33 19.02 -4.87
C HIS A 86 -7.15 19.29 -5.82
N THR A 87 -6.12 19.99 -5.33
CA THR A 87 -4.89 20.28 -6.08
C THR A 87 -3.70 19.41 -5.65
N ALA A 88 -3.83 18.65 -4.56
CA ALA A 88 -2.75 17.87 -3.99
C ALA A 88 -2.34 16.69 -4.89
N PRO A 89 -1.04 16.47 -5.12
CA PRO A 89 -0.56 15.35 -5.95
C PRO A 89 -0.84 13.96 -5.34
N GLU A 90 -1.13 13.87 -4.04
CA GLU A 90 -1.49 12.63 -3.34
C GLU A 90 -2.82 12.04 -3.83
N LEU A 91 -3.79 12.88 -4.20
CA LEU A 91 -5.00 12.45 -4.92
C LEU A 91 -4.77 12.22 -6.42
N ARG A 92 -3.63 12.68 -6.97
CA ARG A 92 -3.24 12.43 -8.37
C ARG A 92 -2.37 11.19 -8.57
N ARG A 93 -1.91 10.54 -7.49
CA ARG A 93 -1.18 9.28 -7.59
C ARG A 93 -2.13 8.17 -8.00
N ALA A 94 -2.22 7.98 -9.30
CA ALA A 94 -2.65 6.71 -9.83
C ALA A 94 -1.58 5.64 -9.49
N PRO A 95 -1.96 4.40 -9.14
CA PRO A 95 -1.01 3.36 -8.77
C PRO A 95 0.00 3.13 -9.91
N ARG A 96 1.25 2.80 -9.54
CA ARG A 96 2.39 2.54 -10.44
C ARG A 96 2.19 1.38 -11.46
N GLY A 97 0.98 0.85 -11.60
CA GLY A 97 0.60 -0.18 -12.59
C GLY A 97 -0.06 0.34 -13.87
N LEU A 98 -0.07 1.66 -14.13
CA LEU A 98 -0.89 2.24 -15.21
C LEU A 98 -0.34 2.08 -16.63
N ALA A 99 0.92 1.67 -16.80
CA ALA A 99 1.38 1.16 -18.10
C ALA A 99 0.48 0.01 -18.58
N CYS A 100 0.08 -0.84 -17.63
CA CYS A 100 -0.75 -2.01 -17.84
C CYS A 100 -2.21 -1.62 -18.11
N ALA A 101 -2.76 -0.61 -17.40
CA ALA A 101 -4.12 -0.14 -17.62
C ALA A 101 -4.30 0.65 -18.92
N ALA A 102 -3.28 1.40 -19.38
CA ALA A 102 -3.34 2.13 -20.65
C ALA A 102 -3.29 1.17 -21.87
N LEU A 103 -2.48 0.10 -21.82
CA LEU A 103 -2.42 -0.93 -22.86
C LEU A 103 -3.64 -1.87 -22.82
N LEU A 104 -4.12 -2.27 -21.63
CA LEU A 104 -5.39 -2.98 -21.50
C LEU A 104 -6.57 -2.10 -21.90
N ALA A 105 -6.48 -0.78 -21.70
CA ALA A 105 -7.44 0.17 -22.26
C ALA A 105 -7.30 0.29 -23.78
N ILE A 106 -6.17 0.00 -24.44
CA ILE A 106 -6.12 -0.05 -25.91
C ILE A 106 -6.89 -1.27 -26.43
N GLY A 107 -6.72 -2.44 -25.79
CA GLY A 107 -7.55 -3.61 -26.05
C GLY A 107 -9.03 -3.36 -25.68
N ALA A 108 -9.28 -2.71 -24.55
CA ALA A 108 -10.63 -2.43 -24.04
C ALA A 108 -11.29 -1.17 -24.64
N ILE A 109 -10.58 -0.30 -25.35
CA ILE A 109 -11.11 0.81 -26.16
C ILE A 109 -11.40 0.31 -27.57
N ALA A 110 -10.62 -0.65 -28.09
CA ALA A 110 -11.02 -1.41 -29.27
C ALA A 110 -12.26 -2.30 -29.01
N ILE A 111 -12.41 -2.81 -27.78
CA ILE A 111 -13.58 -3.59 -27.32
C ILE A 111 -14.68 -2.70 -26.71
N GLY A 112 -14.39 -1.43 -26.36
CA GLY A 112 -15.27 -0.55 -25.58
C GLY A 112 -15.68 0.75 -26.28
N ALA A 113 -15.13 1.07 -27.46
CA ALA A 113 -15.68 2.11 -28.35
C ALA A 113 -16.93 1.64 -29.14
N GLY A 114 -17.35 0.40 -28.94
CA GLY A 114 -18.70 -0.06 -29.16
C GLY A 114 -18.88 -1.27 -28.28
N GLY A 115 -19.93 -1.32 -27.47
CA GLY A 115 -20.35 -2.57 -26.85
C GLY A 115 -20.51 -3.59 -27.97
N VAL A 116 -19.50 -4.42 -28.20
CA VAL A 116 -19.64 -5.58 -29.07
C VAL A 116 -20.28 -6.64 -28.20
N GLY A 117 -21.51 -6.35 -27.72
CA GLY A 117 -22.45 -7.39 -27.37
C GLY A 117 -22.56 -8.23 -28.63
N SER A 118 -21.91 -9.40 -28.61
CA SER A 118 -21.61 -10.24 -29.75
C SER A 118 -22.72 -10.20 -30.81
N PHE A 119 -22.56 -9.36 -31.84
CA PHE A 119 -23.38 -9.36 -33.06
C PHE A 119 -22.87 -10.40 -34.06
N ALA A 120 -21.69 -10.99 -33.79
CA ALA A 120 -21.13 -12.10 -34.53
C ALA A 120 -22.11 -13.28 -34.76
N PRO A 121 -22.98 -13.67 -33.80
CA PRO A 121 -23.95 -14.74 -34.02
C PRO A 121 -25.09 -14.34 -34.98
N LEU A 122 -25.40 -13.04 -35.10
CA LEU A 122 -26.44 -12.55 -36.02
C LEU A 122 -25.95 -12.47 -37.47
N LEU A 123 -24.64 -12.29 -37.67
CA LEU A 123 -24.00 -12.22 -38.98
C LEU A 123 -23.57 -13.60 -39.52
N ALA A 124 -23.61 -14.66 -38.71
CA ALA A 124 -23.08 -15.98 -39.04
C ALA A 124 -24.10 -16.94 -39.71
N THR A 125 -25.25 -16.46 -40.18
CA THR A 125 -26.20 -17.31 -40.93
C THR A 125 -26.14 -17.02 -42.43
N ASP A 126 -25.79 -18.03 -43.22
CA ASP A 126 -25.35 -18.00 -44.63
C ASP A 126 -26.29 -17.31 -45.65
N THR A 127 -27.54 -17.02 -45.29
CA THR A 127 -28.52 -16.45 -46.23
C THR A 127 -28.60 -14.92 -46.22
N LEU A 128 -27.83 -14.26 -45.36
CA LEU A 128 -27.74 -12.80 -45.28
C LEU A 128 -26.28 -12.35 -45.25
N ALA A 129 -25.60 -12.55 -46.37
CA ALA A 129 -24.21 -12.16 -46.51
C ALA A 129 -24.06 -10.64 -46.51
N LEU A 130 -23.21 -10.13 -45.62
CA LEU A 130 -22.46 -8.92 -45.93
C LEU A 130 -21.42 -9.29 -46.99
N ASP A 131 -21.23 -8.43 -47.98
CA ASP A 131 -20.19 -8.65 -48.98
C ASP A 131 -18.77 -8.40 -48.41
N GLY A 132 -17.76 -8.54 -49.27
CA GLY A 132 -16.37 -8.24 -48.94
C GLY A 132 -16.12 -6.82 -48.41
N SER A 133 -17.00 -5.85 -48.72
CA SER A 133 -16.93 -4.47 -48.21
C SER A 133 -17.63 -4.28 -46.87
N GLY A 134 -18.49 -5.21 -46.46
CA GLY A 134 -19.34 -5.07 -45.28
C GLY A 134 -20.71 -4.46 -45.57
N ALA A 135 -21.07 -4.31 -46.85
CA ALA A 135 -22.41 -3.91 -47.22
C ALA A 135 -23.35 -5.13 -47.25
N ALA A 136 -24.60 -4.94 -46.85
CA ALA A 136 -25.62 -5.97 -47.02
C ALA A 136 -25.93 -6.18 -48.52
N VAL A 137 -25.89 -7.42 -48.98
CA VAL A 137 -26.22 -7.80 -50.38
C VAL A 137 -27.66 -7.41 -50.73
N ASP A 138 -28.61 -7.60 -49.80
CA ASP A 138 -29.97 -7.04 -49.85
C ASP A 138 -30.24 -6.22 -48.58
N PRO A 139 -30.07 -4.88 -48.62
CA PRO A 139 -30.24 -4.01 -47.46
C PRO A 139 -31.63 -4.07 -46.84
N HIS A 140 -32.69 -4.24 -47.65
CA HIS A 140 -34.06 -4.25 -47.15
C HIS A 140 -34.40 -5.58 -46.48
N ALA A 141 -33.99 -6.72 -47.05
CA ALA A 141 -34.16 -8.02 -46.40
C ALA A 141 -33.34 -8.11 -45.11
N PHE A 142 -32.11 -7.59 -45.12
CA PHE A 142 -31.25 -7.54 -43.96
C PHE A 142 -31.86 -6.68 -42.83
N ALA A 143 -32.32 -5.47 -43.15
CA ALA A 143 -32.98 -4.58 -42.19
C ALA A 143 -34.26 -5.19 -41.61
N ARG A 144 -35.13 -5.82 -42.43
CA ARG A 144 -36.34 -6.51 -41.94
C ARG A 144 -36.03 -7.59 -40.92
N ARG A 145 -34.97 -8.37 -41.12
CA ARG A 145 -34.58 -9.42 -40.17
C ARG A 145 -34.02 -8.85 -38.88
N LEU A 146 -33.22 -7.79 -38.95
CA LEU A 146 -32.75 -7.11 -37.75
C LEU A 146 -33.93 -6.58 -36.93
N ARG A 147 -34.92 -5.94 -37.58
CA ARG A 147 -36.17 -5.49 -36.93
C ARG A 147 -36.95 -6.63 -36.29
N ALA A 148 -37.00 -7.79 -36.95
CA ALA A 148 -37.73 -8.97 -36.46
C ALA A 148 -37.10 -9.61 -35.21
N ASN A 149 -35.84 -9.27 -34.87
CA ASN A 149 -35.20 -9.72 -33.64
C ASN A 149 -35.38 -8.67 -32.53
N GLU A 150 -36.49 -8.73 -31.80
CA GLU A 150 -36.81 -7.74 -30.75
C GLU A 150 -35.72 -7.62 -29.67
N ALA A 151 -35.15 -8.75 -29.22
CA ALA A 151 -34.06 -8.74 -28.24
C ALA A 151 -32.78 -8.08 -28.81
N GLY A 152 -32.48 -8.32 -30.09
CA GLY A 152 -31.39 -7.67 -30.81
C GLY A 152 -31.60 -6.17 -30.97
N MET A 153 -32.82 -5.74 -31.32
CA MET A 153 -33.17 -4.32 -31.42
C MET A 153 -33.15 -3.61 -30.07
N GLY A 154 -33.55 -4.27 -28.98
CA GLY A 154 -33.43 -3.74 -27.62
C GLY A 154 -31.98 -3.35 -27.30
N ARG A 155 -31.04 -4.29 -27.45
CA ARG A 155 -29.60 -4.01 -27.28
C ARG A 155 -29.09 -2.96 -28.26
N MET A 156 -29.53 -3.02 -29.52
CA MET A 156 -29.09 -2.05 -30.53
C MET A 156 -29.52 -0.62 -30.20
N ARG A 157 -30.69 -0.40 -29.58
CA ARG A 157 -31.10 0.94 -29.12
C ARG A 157 -30.19 1.48 -28.01
N GLU A 158 -29.74 0.61 -27.11
CA GLU A 158 -28.86 0.98 -25.99
C GLU A 158 -27.43 1.22 -26.46
N GLU A 159 -26.87 0.27 -27.20
CA GLU A 159 -25.45 0.29 -27.60
C GLU A 159 -25.23 1.17 -28.84
N ARG A 160 -26.21 1.23 -29.75
CA ARG A 160 -26.06 1.78 -31.12
C ARG A 160 -27.31 2.56 -31.59
N PRO A 161 -27.68 3.63 -30.90
CA PRO A 161 -28.96 4.32 -31.11
C PRO A 161 -29.14 4.86 -32.54
N GLU A 162 -28.05 5.23 -33.23
CA GLU A 162 -28.13 5.72 -34.61
C GLU A 162 -28.53 4.63 -35.61
N LEU A 163 -27.93 3.43 -35.51
CA LEU A 163 -28.26 2.30 -36.36
C LEU A 163 -29.69 1.81 -36.08
N ALA A 164 -30.08 1.75 -34.81
CA ALA A 164 -31.44 1.39 -34.41
C ALA A 164 -32.49 2.37 -34.99
N ARG A 165 -32.24 3.70 -34.91
CA ARG A 165 -33.13 4.71 -35.50
C ARG A 165 -33.27 4.57 -37.01
N LEU A 166 -32.18 4.28 -37.73
CA LEU A 166 -32.24 4.04 -39.18
C LEU A 166 -33.02 2.77 -39.50
N LEU A 167 -32.83 1.73 -38.71
CA LEU A 167 -33.63 0.52 -38.85
C LEU A 167 -35.08 0.75 -38.50
N GLU A 168 -35.46 1.66 -37.63
CA GLU A 168 -36.88 1.93 -37.31
C GLU A 168 -37.56 2.89 -38.30
N ALA A 169 -36.78 3.62 -39.09
CA ALA A 169 -37.31 4.54 -40.10
C ALA A 169 -38.00 3.79 -41.25
N GLU A 170 -39.14 4.34 -41.69
CA GLU A 170 -39.83 3.95 -42.92
C GLU A 170 -40.09 5.19 -43.80
N PRO A 171 -39.52 5.26 -45.02
CA PRO A 171 -38.68 4.26 -45.68
C PRO A 171 -37.25 4.15 -45.08
N LEU A 172 -36.62 2.98 -45.26
CA LEU A 172 -35.21 2.76 -44.87
C LEU A 172 -34.28 3.60 -45.75
N ASP A 173 -33.44 4.42 -45.13
CA ASP A 173 -32.32 5.08 -45.80
C ASP A 173 -31.20 4.07 -46.07
N VAL A 174 -31.23 3.47 -47.26
CA VAL A 174 -30.33 2.38 -47.67
C VAL A 174 -28.88 2.83 -47.70
N GLU A 175 -28.60 4.03 -48.17
CA GLU A 175 -27.24 4.54 -48.32
C GLU A 175 -26.60 4.73 -46.95
N ARG A 176 -27.30 5.41 -46.03
CA ARG A 176 -26.82 5.63 -44.67
C ARG A 176 -26.73 4.32 -43.88
N PHE A 177 -27.68 3.41 -44.07
CA PHE A 177 -27.64 2.09 -43.46
C PHE A 177 -26.41 1.28 -43.91
N GLN A 178 -26.13 1.22 -45.22
CA GLN A 178 -24.95 0.54 -45.73
C GLN A 178 -23.64 1.23 -45.28
N ALA A 179 -23.61 2.55 -45.19
CA ALA A 179 -22.45 3.29 -44.70
C ALA A 179 -22.09 2.89 -43.25
N LEU A 180 -23.08 2.79 -42.37
CA LEU A 180 -22.87 2.31 -41.00
C LEU A 180 -22.39 0.86 -40.96
N LEU A 181 -22.96 -0.04 -41.76
CA LEU A 181 -22.51 -1.45 -41.78
C LEU A 181 -21.04 -1.58 -42.23
N ARG A 182 -20.61 -0.79 -43.21
CA ARG A 182 -19.20 -0.75 -43.63
C ARG A 182 -18.31 -0.20 -42.52
N GLN A 183 -18.73 0.87 -41.85
CA GLN A 183 -18.02 1.44 -40.71
C GLN A 183 -17.86 0.40 -39.59
N ASP A 184 -18.91 -0.37 -39.32
CA ASP A 184 -18.92 -1.41 -38.29
C ASP A 184 -17.97 -2.55 -38.59
N LYS A 185 -17.97 -2.99 -39.86
CA LYS A 185 -17.01 -3.99 -40.31
C LYS A 185 -15.57 -3.49 -40.13
N GLN A 186 -15.29 -2.23 -40.48
CA GLN A 186 -13.95 -1.64 -40.29
C GLN A 186 -13.56 -1.58 -38.81
N ILE A 187 -14.48 -1.18 -37.92
CA ILE A 187 -14.25 -1.17 -36.47
C ILE A 187 -13.97 -2.59 -35.97
N TRP A 188 -14.78 -3.57 -36.40
CA TRP A 188 -14.61 -4.96 -35.99
C TRP A 188 -13.30 -5.57 -36.49
N GLN A 189 -12.91 -5.31 -37.74
CA GLN A 189 -11.62 -5.74 -38.28
C GLN A 189 -10.46 -5.11 -37.50
N THR A 190 -10.56 -3.81 -37.18
CA THR A 190 -9.56 -3.12 -36.34
C THR A 190 -9.50 -3.73 -34.94
N ALA A 191 -10.63 -4.12 -34.35
CA ALA A 191 -10.67 -4.77 -33.06
C ALA A 191 -10.07 -6.20 -33.09
N GLN A 192 -10.29 -6.94 -34.18
CA GLN A 192 -9.64 -8.24 -34.38
C GLN A 192 -8.12 -8.11 -34.55
N ASP A 193 -7.68 -7.11 -35.31
CA ASP A 193 -6.26 -6.81 -35.50
C ASP A 193 -5.59 -6.37 -34.18
N LEU A 194 -6.37 -5.85 -33.24
CA LEU A 194 -5.94 -5.49 -31.88
C LEU A 194 -6.17 -6.59 -30.83
N ALA A 195 -6.70 -7.76 -31.22
CA ALA A 195 -7.04 -8.81 -30.29
C ALA A 195 -5.78 -9.55 -29.79
N LEU A 196 -5.78 -9.89 -28.51
CA LEU A 196 -4.74 -10.71 -27.89
C LEU A 196 -5.14 -12.20 -27.92
N ALA A 197 -4.16 -13.09 -27.93
CA ALA A 197 -4.29 -14.51 -27.68
C ALA A 197 -4.37 -14.79 -26.16
N GLU A 198 -4.61 -16.05 -25.79
CA GLU A 198 -4.76 -16.46 -24.39
C GLU A 198 -3.48 -16.24 -23.56
N ASP A 199 -2.30 -16.40 -24.18
CA ASP A 199 -1.00 -16.12 -23.55
C ASP A 199 -0.70 -14.62 -23.40
N GLY A 200 -1.61 -13.75 -23.85
CA GLY A 200 -1.45 -12.30 -23.86
C GLY A 200 -0.78 -11.74 -25.11
N SER A 201 -0.27 -12.57 -26.03
CA SER A 201 0.39 -12.11 -27.26
C SER A 201 -0.61 -11.47 -28.25
N ALA A 202 -0.19 -10.50 -29.07
CA ALA A 202 -1.04 -9.97 -30.14
C ALA A 202 -1.21 -11.02 -31.26
N ARG A 203 -2.44 -11.23 -31.76
CA ARG A 203 -2.72 -12.22 -32.83
C ARG A 203 -2.07 -11.84 -34.16
N ASP A 204 -2.06 -10.54 -34.48
CA ASP A 204 -1.32 -9.97 -35.61
C ASP A 204 -0.46 -8.80 -35.11
N PRO A 205 0.79 -9.04 -34.69
CA PRO A 205 1.61 -8.01 -34.06
C PRO A 205 1.96 -6.86 -35.00
N ALA A 206 2.09 -7.11 -36.30
CA ALA A 206 2.42 -6.07 -37.26
C ALA A 206 1.27 -5.08 -37.41
N ARG A 207 0.04 -5.58 -37.56
CA ARG A 207 -1.16 -4.75 -37.59
C ARG A 207 -1.45 -4.09 -36.26
N PHE A 208 -1.19 -4.78 -35.15
CA PHE A 208 -1.30 -4.20 -33.81
C PHE A 208 -0.41 -2.96 -33.66
N ILE A 209 0.85 -3.04 -34.09
CA ILE A 209 1.78 -1.90 -34.09
C ILE A 209 1.25 -0.77 -34.97
N GLU A 210 0.80 -1.08 -36.18
CA GLU A 210 0.30 -0.08 -37.13
C GLU A 210 -0.94 0.63 -36.59
N ALA A 211 -1.88 -0.11 -36.01
CA ALA A 211 -3.10 0.43 -35.41
C ALA A 211 -2.79 1.37 -34.23
N VAL A 212 -1.85 0.99 -33.36
CA VAL A 212 -1.41 1.86 -32.25
C VAL A 212 -0.69 3.11 -32.77
N ARG A 213 0.18 2.98 -33.78
CA ARG A 213 0.89 4.12 -34.41
C ARG A 213 -0.05 5.13 -35.06
N LYS A 214 -1.12 4.67 -35.70
CA LYS A 214 -2.12 5.56 -36.34
C LYS A 214 -2.85 6.44 -35.33
N ASN A 215 -2.89 6.06 -34.05
CA ASN A 215 -3.49 6.87 -33.00
C ASN A 215 -2.47 7.84 -32.37
N ALA A 216 -2.42 9.07 -32.90
CA ALA A 216 -1.49 10.10 -32.45
C ALA A 216 -1.62 10.45 -30.95
N SER A 217 -2.85 10.42 -30.41
CA SER A 217 -3.09 10.67 -28.97
C SER A 217 -2.45 9.58 -28.10
N HIS A 218 -2.62 8.31 -28.48
CA HIS A 218 -2.01 7.19 -27.75
C HIS A 218 -0.49 7.23 -27.84
N MET A 219 0.08 7.51 -29.01
CA MET A 219 1.53 7.64 -29.17
C MET A 219 2.10 8.81 -28.36
N ALA A 220 1.38 9.93 -28.25
CA ALA A 220 1.79 11.05 -27.41
C ALA A 220 1.78 10.71 -25.92
N MET A 221 0.75 10.00 -25.45
CA MET A 221 0.66 9.51 -24.07
C MET A 221 1.77 8.50 -23.75
N LEU A 222 1.98 7.50 -24.61
CA LEU A 222 3.05 6.51 -24.45
C LEU A 222 4.42 7.20 -24.38
N LYS A 223 4.66 8.20 -25.24
CA LYS A 223 5.92 8.97 -25.22
C LYS A 223 6.16 9.68 -23.88
N LYS A 224 5.09 10.19 -23.27
CA LYS A 224 5.15 10.96 -22.01
C LYS A 224 5.31 10.05 -20.79
N ASP A 225 4.52 8.99 -20.72
CA ASP A 225 4.37 8.21 -19.48
C ASP A 225 5.14 6.87 -19.53
N HIS A 226 5.45 6.35 -20.73
CA HIS A 226 6.02 5.02 -20.95
C HIS A 226 7.04 5.02 -22.11
N ALA A 227 8.16 5.73 -21.94
CA ALA A 227 9.15 5.96 -22.99
C ALA A 227 9.69 4.65 -23.63
N GLU A 228 9.88 3.58 -22.86
CA GLU A 228 10.32 2.28 -23.36
C GLU A 228 9.29 1.63 -24.28
N VAL A 229 8.03 1.59 -23.84
CA VAL A 229 6.90 1.05 -24.63
C VAL A 229 6.74 1.86 -25.93
N TRP A 230 6.85 3.18 -25.85
CA TRP A 230 6.81 4.04 -27.03
C TRP A 230 7.92 3.71 -28.04
N GLN A 231 9.13 3.38 -27.58
CA GLN A 231 10.22 2.98 -28.47
C GLN A 231 9.92 1.66 -29.18
N ILE A 232 9.33 0.67 -28.50
CA ILE A 232 8.91 -0.60 -29.11
C ILE A 232 7.92 -0.34 -30.26
N PHE A 233 6.89 0.47 -30.00
CA PHE A 233 5.95 0.85 -31.05
C PHE A 233 6.62 1.67 -32.14
N ARG A 234 7.54 2.59 -31.84
CA ARG A 234 8.22 3.42 -32.85
C ARG A 234 9.20 2.65 -33.72
N SER A 235 9.95 1.70 -33.17
CA SER A 235 10.87 0.84 -33.93
C SER A 235 10.13 -0.20 -34.75
N GLY A 236 8.99 -0.68 -34.23
CA GLY A 236 8.23 -1.78 -34.85
C GLY A 236 8.83 -3.13 -34.51
N ASP A 237 9.48 -3.21 -33.36
CA ASP A 237 10.08 -4.43 -32.83
C ASP A 237 8.97 -5.38 -32.34
N VAL A 238 8.62 -6.32 -33.22
CA VAL A 238 7.55 -7.30 -32.99
C VAL A 238 7.89 -8.24 -31.82
N GLU A 239 9.13 -8.69 -31.70
CA GLU A 239 9.53 -9.65 -30.66
C GLU A 239 9.41 -9.01 -29.28
N ARG A 240 9.97 -7.80 -29.12
CA ARG A 240 9.91 -7.07 -27.86
C ARG A 240 8.49 -6.65 -27.49
N LEU A 241 7.65 -6.34 -28.48
CA LEU A 241 6.22 -6.11 -28.24
C LEU A 241 5.55 -7.37 -27.67
N GLN A 242 5.77 -8.52 -28.29
CA GLN A 242 5.14 -9.77 -27.86
C GLN A 242 5.58 -10.20 -26.47
N GLU A 243 6.87 -10.07 -26.15
CA GLU A 243 7.40 -10.33 -24.81
C GLU A 243 6.74 -9.44 -23.76
N MET A 244 6.69 -8.13 -24.02
CA MET A 244 6.05 -7.16 -23.14
C MET A 244 4.56 -7.47 -22.91
N LEU A 245 3.83 -7.87 -23.96
CA LEU A 245 2.40 -8.21 -23.84
C LEU A 245 2.18 -9.47 -22.99
N ARG A 246 3.00 -10.51 -23.16
CA ARG A 246 2.95 -11.73 -22.32
C ARG A 246 3.30 -11.44 -20.87
N ASP A 247 4.33 -10.61 -20.62
CA ASP A 247 4.68 -10.21 -19.26
C ASP A 247 3.55 -9.44 -18.57
N ASN A 248 2.90 -8.54 -19.29
CA ASN A 248 1.73 -7.83 -18.77
C ASN A 248 0.58 -8.78 -18.42
N GLN A 249 0.35 -9.80 -19.26
CA GLN A 249 -0.66 -10.83 -18.97
C GLN A 249 -0.28 -11.66 -17.74
N ARG A 250 0.98 -12.10 -17.60
CA ARG A 250 1.46 -12.78 -16.38
C ARG A 250 1.28 -11.94 -15.12
N GLN A 251 1.64 -10.66 -15.19
CA GLN A 251 1.47 -9.73 -14.06
C GLN A 251 0.00 -9.51 -13.72
N LYS A 252 -0.87 -9.47 -14.73
CA LYS A 252 -2.32 -9.40 -14.54
C LYS A 252 -2.85 -10.67 -13.87
N GLU A 253 -2.42 -11.86 -14.32
CA GLU A 253 -2.78 -13.13 -13.72
C GLU A 253 -2.29 -13.28 -12.28
N LEU A 254 -1.09 -12.78 -11.97
CA LEU A 254 -0.59 -12.74 -10.59
C LEU A 254 -1.40 -11.79 -9.70
N ARG A 255 -1.90 -10.69 -10.25
CA ARG A 255 -2.68 -9.68 -9.51
C ARG A 255 -4.15 -10.08 -9.34
N ASP A 256 -4.76 -10.57 -10.42
CA ASP A 256 -6.18 -10.86 -10.52
C ASP A 256 -6.48 -12.35 -10.25
N GLY A 257 -5.45 -13.19 -10.19
CA GLY A 257 -5.55 -14.61 -9.85
C GLY A 257 -5.98 -14.83 -8.40
N PRO A 258 -6.42 -16.06 -8.06
CA PRO A 258 -6.72 -16.38 -6.68
C PRO A 258 -5.48 -16.13 -5.83
N PRO A 259 -5.63 -15.53 -4.63
CA PRO A 259 -4.50 -15.41 -3.72
C PRO A 259 -3.88 -16.80 -3.52
N PRO A 260 -2.55 -16.91 -3.43
CA PRO A 260 -1.92 -18.18 -3.12
C PRO A 260 -2.55 -18.75 -1.83
N PRO A 261 -2.70 -20.08 -1.72
CA PRO A 261 -3.22 -20.66 -0.48
C PRO A 261 -2.35 -20.17 0.69
N PRO A 262 -2.96 -19.89 1.86
CA PRO A 262 -2.18 -19.49 3.02
C PRO A 262 -1.12 -20.57 3.31
N PRO A 263 0.08 -20.18 3.75
CA PRO A 263 1.09 -21.16 4.15
C PRO A 263 0.51 -22.07 5.23
N PRO A 264 0.98 -23.33 5.32
CA PRO A 264 0.56 -24.22 6.40
C PRO A 264 0.90 -23.59 7.75
N PRO A 265 0.06 -23.78 8.78
CA PRO A 265 0.32 -23.20 10.10
C PRO A 265 1.64 -23.72 10.65
N THR A 266 2.42 -22.82 11.25
CA THR A 266 3.69 -23.16 11.89
C THR A 266 3.55 -23.20 13.41
N PRO A 267 4.44 -23.90 14.13
CA PRO A 267 4.47 -23.85 15.60
C PRO A 267 4.67 -22.44 16.17
N TYR A 268 5.14 -21.49 15.35
CA TYR A 268 5.51 -20.14 15.75
C TYR A 268 4.48 -19.06 15.37
N ASP A 269 3.34 -19.43 14.76
CA ASP A 269 2.33 -18.47 14.34
C ASP A 269 1.72 -17.66 15.51
N ALA A 270 1.81 -18.20 16.74
CA ALA A 270 1.37 -17.52 17.95
C ALA A 270 2.41 -16.52 18.53
N VAL A 271 3.68 -16.60 18.12
CA VAL A 271 4.76 -15.80 18.70
C VAL A 271 5.29 -14.70 17.78
N GLY A 272 5.08 -14.81 16.46
CA GLY A 272 5.48 -13.78 15.51
C GLY A 272 5.17 -14.15 14.07
N GLN A 273 5.51 -13.25 13.15
CA GLN A 273 5.32 -13.50 11.73
C GLN A 273 6.50 -14.33 11.20
N VAL A 274 6.20 -15.55 10.75
CA VAL A 274 7.17 -16.37 9.99
C VAL A 274 7.37 -15.75 8.61
N ALA A 275 8.51 -15.10 8.42
CA ALA A 275 8.85 -14.45 7.16
C ALA A 275 9.20 -15.49 6.08
N MET A 276 9.86 -16.58 6.48
CA MET A 276 10.24 -17.69 5.61
C MET A 276 10.48 -18.94 6.46
N SER A 277 10.10 -20.10 5.94
CA SER A 277 10.56 -21.40 6.42
C SER A 277 11.50 -22.02 5.38
N MET A 278 12.60 -22.61 5.84
CA MET A 278 13.53 -23.34 4.99
C MET A 278 13.83 -24.70 5.59
N ARG A 279 13.86 -25.73 4.74
CA ARG A 279 14.26 -27.07 5.17
C ARG A 279 15.76 -27.23 4.98
N ILE A 280 16.46 -27.50 6.07
CA ILE A 280 17.91 -27.73 6.10
C ILE A 280 18.21 -29.19 6.41
N LEU A 281 19.25 -29.73 5.80
CA LEU A 281 19.84 -31.01 6.19
C LEU A 281 20.93 -30.71 7.21
N THR A 282 20.75 -31.23 8.43
CA THR A 282 21.75 -31.13 9.49
C THR A 282 22.98 -32.00 9.18
N GLU A 283 24.07 -31.79 9.92
CA GLU A 283 25.30 -32.61 9.79
C GLU A 283 25.06 -34.10 10.10
N SER A 284 24.03 -34.43 10.88
CA SER A 284 23.60 -35.81 11.14
C SER A 284 22.76 -36.42 10.01
N GLY A 285 22.46 -35.65 8.95
CA GLY A 285 21.60 -36.08 7.84
C GLY A 285 20.11 -36.00 8.13
N GLU A 286 19.70 -35.43 9.27
CA GLU A 286 18.29 -35.18 9.58
C GLU A 286 17.80 -33.92 8.85
N GLU A 287 16.66 -34.02 8.16
CA GLU A 287 15.93 -32.86 7.64
C GLU A 287 15.26 -32.12 8.81
N ARG A 288 15.53 -30.83 8.96
CA ARG A 288 14.90 -29.94 9.93
C ARG A 288 14.37 -28.68 9.26
N ASP A 289 13.23 -28.19 9.73
CA ASP A 289 12.70 -26.91 9.28
C ASP A 289 13.26 -25.80 10.20
N LEU A 290 13.83 -24.77 9.58
CA LEU A 290 14.31 -23.55 10.21
C LEU A 290 13.33 -22.41 9.90
N TYR A 291 12.89 -21.72 10.93
CA TYR A 291 11.90 -20.65 10.85
C TYR A 291 12.57 -19.30 11.06
N MET A 292 12.45 -18.41 10.07
CA MET A 292 12.89 -17.03 10.23
C MET A 292 11.72 -16.20 10.79
N LEU A 293 11.87 -15.76 12.03
CA LEU A 293 10.85 -14.98 12.72
C LEU A 293 11.16 -13.50 12.66
N THR A 294 10.13 -12.71 12.37
CA THR A 294 10.18 -11.26 12.38
C THR A 294 9.11 -10.71 13.33
N ALA A 295 9.47 -9.69 14.10
CA ALA A 295 8.54 -8.99 14.96
C ALA A 295 7.44 -8.31 14.15
N GLU A 296 6.18 -8.66 14.41
CA GLU A 296 5.03 -7.95 13.87
C GLU A 296 4.76 -6.70 14.71
N GLN A 297 4.66 -5.55 14.06
CA GLN A 297 4.49 -4.29 14.77
C GLN A 297 3.03 -4.14 15.23
N THR A 298 2.83 -4.06 16.53
CA THR A 298 1.49 -3.85 17.12
C THR A 298 1.02 -2.39 16.94
N ASP A 299 -0.27 -2.13 17.12
CA ASP A 299 -0.80 -0.76 17.01
C ASP A 299 -0.21 0.19 18.07
N ASP A 300 0.00 -0.31 19.29
CA ASP A 300 0.63 0.46 20.37
C ASP A 300 2.09 0.80 20.04
N GLU A 301 2.80 -0.16 19.44
CA GLU A 301 4.17 0.00 18.96
C GLU A 301 4.31 0.97 17.79
N LYS A 302 3.24 1.41 17.11
CA LYS A 302 3.34 2.43 16.05
C LYS A 302 3.51 3.83 16.62
N VAL A 303 2.95 4.10 17.80
CA VAL A 303 2.89 5.46 18.34
C VAL A 303 4.10 5.77 19.22
N MET A 304 4.46 4.86 20.13
CA MET A 304 5.49 5.11 21.14
C MET A 304 6.17 3.80 21.57
N VAL A 305 7.21 3.90 22.42
CA VAL A 305 7.80 2.72 23.07
C VAL A 305 6.80 2.17 24.10
N PRO A 306 6.30 0.93 23.93
CA PRO A 306 5.35 0.31 24.86
C PRO A 306 5.93 0.18 26.26
N LEU A 307 5.06 0.14 27.28
CA LEU A 307 5.45 0.10 28.69
C LEU A 307 6.43 -1.05 29.00
N HIS A 308 6.17 -2.24 28.47
CA HIS A 308 7.00 -3.43 28.74
C HIS A 308 8.41 -3.36 28.13
N MET A 309 8.64 -2.49 27.14
CA MET A 309 9.96 -2.26 26.53
C MET A 309 10.69 -1.03 27.10
N ARG A 310 10.06 -0.25 27.98
CA ARG A 310 10.68 1.00 28.46
C ARG A 310 11.90 0.75 29.34
N CYS A 311 11.92 -0.36 30.08
CA CYS A 311 13.10 -0.74 30.85
C CYS A 311 14.27 -1.05 29.91
N ASP A 312 14.05 -1.88 28.89
CA ASP A 312 15.07 -2.20 27.87
C ASP A 312 15.55 -0.92 27.17
N ALA A 313 14.64 -0.01 26.82
CA ALA A 313 14.99 1.28 26.22
C ALA A 313 15.85 2.14 27.17
N CYS A 314 15.53 2.15 28.47
CA CYS A 314 16.34 2.86 29.47
C CYS A 314 17.74 2.26 29.61
N GLN A 315 17.86 0.92 29.61
CA GLN A 315 19.17 0.25 29.65
C GLN A 315 20.02 0.60 28.43
N ALA A 316 19.45 0.60 27.23
CA ALA A 316 20.12 1.03 26.01
C ALA A 316 20.60 2.48 26.08
N VAL A 317 19.76 3.37 26.60
CA VAL A 317 20.12 4.80 26.77
C VAL A 317 21.22 4.98 27.81
N ALA A 318 21.14 4.29 28.95
CA ALA A 318 22.16 4.31 29.99
C ALA A 318 23.52 3.83 29.44
N TYR A 319 23.50 2.74 28.67
CA TYR A 319 24.67 2.18 28.02
C TYR A 319 25.33 3.16 27.04
N GLN A 320 24.57 3.66 26.07
CA GLN A 320 25.10 4.59 25.07
C GLN A 320 25.51 5.93 25.68
N GLY A 321 24.77 6.40 26.69
CA GLY A 321 25.08 7.63 27.44
C GLY A 321 26.43 7.54 28.14
N ALA A 322 26.70 6.43 28.84
CA ALA A 322 27.98 6.21 29.48
C ALA A 322 29.14 6.18 28.48
N LEU A 323 28.97 5.49 27.34
CA LEU A 323 29.98 5.44 26.27
C LEU A 323 30.21 6.81 25.61
N ALA A 324 29.15 7.59 25.36
CA ALA A 324 29.25 8.91 24.76
C ALA A 324 30.04 9.89 25.66
N VAL A 325 29.74 9.90 26.97
CA VAL A 325 30.45 10.75 27.94
C VAL A 325 31.91 10.29 28.11
N GLN A 326 32.16 8.97 28.17
CA GLN A 326 33.53 8.44 28.18
C GLN A 326 34.31 8.84 26.93
N HIS A 327 33.72 8.70 25.74
CA HIS A 327 34.34 9.08 24.48
C HIS A 327 34.66 10.58 24.43
N ALA A 328 33.76 11.44 24.91
CA ALA A 328 33.99 12.87 25.03
C ALA A 328 35.15 13.19 25.98
N PHE A 329 35.24 12.49 27.13
CA PHE A 329 36.35 12.65 28.08
C PHE A 329 37.71 12.27 27.47
N LEU A 330 37.77 11.12 26.78
CA LEU A 330 39.00 10.63 26.15
C LEU A 330 39.45 11.52 24.99
N SER A 331 38.51 12.03 24.19
CA SER A 331 38.79 12.91 23.05
C SER A 331 39.47 14.23 23.45
N HIS A 332 39.30 14.66 24.71
CA HIS A 332 39.89 15.89 25.25
C HIS A 332 41.13 15.64 26.12
N GLY A 333 41.79 14.49 25.93
CA GLY A 333 43.06 14.17 26.59
C GLY A 333 42.94 13.96 28.10
N GLY A 334 41.74 13.61 28.59
CA GLY A 334 41.46 13.29 30.00
C GLY A 334 41.64 14.45 30.99
N ARG A 335 41.93 15.67 30.51
CA ARG A 335 42.06 16.86 31.35
C ARG A 335 40.71 17.55 31.49
N GLY A 336 39.88 17.00 32.38
CA GLY A 336 38.64 17.61 32.85
C GLY A 336 37.59 17.80 31.76
N LEU A 337 36.63 16.88 31.68
CA LEU A 337 35.41 17.12 30.93
C LEU A 337 34.57 18.17 31.69
N SER A 338 34.27 19.29 31.03
CA SER A 338 33.31 20.26 31.57
C SER A 338 31.88 19.69 31.44
N SER A 339 30.97 20.09 32.31
CA SER A 339 29.55 19.70 32.23
C SER A 339 28.95 20.02 30.86
N VAL A 340 29.29 21.19 30.31
CA VAL A 340 28.86 21.63 28.97
C VAL A 340 29.26 20.64 27.88
N MET A 341 30.51 20.16 27.89
CA MET A 341 30.99 19.23 26.86
C MET A 341 30.37 17.84 26.97
N ALA A 342 30.07 17.42 28.21
CA ALA A 342 29.39 16.16 28.46
C ALA A 342 27.92 16.24 28.00
N LEU A 343 27.26 17.37 28.23
CA LEU A 343 25.92 17.66 27.74
C LEU A 343 25.87 17.69 26.21
N ASP A 344 26.84 18.34 25.55
CA ASP A 344 26.95 18.35 24.09
C ASP A 344 27.09 16.94 23.51
N ALA A 345 27.90 16.08 24.16
CA ALA A 345 28.07 14.69 23.74
C ALA A 345 26.79 13.87 23.90
N VAL A 346 26.03 14.09 24.98
CA VAL A 346 24.72 13.46 25.19
C VAL A 346 23.70 13.94 24.16
N GLN A 347 23.67 15.25 23.86
CA GLN A 347 22.78 15.81 22.84
C GLN A 347 23.07 15.20 21.46
N GLU A 348 24.35 15.14 21.06
CA GLU A 348 24.77 14.51 19.80
C GLU A 348 24.36 13.03 19.73
N LEU A 349 24.52 12.30 20.84
CA LEU A 349 24.05 10.92 20.95
C LEU A 349 22.54 10.79 20.73
N CYS A 350 21.76 11.62 21.41
CA CYS A 350 20.30 11.55 21.31
C CYS A 350 19.79 11.96 19.92
N ASP A 351 20.47 12.87 19.23
CA ASP A 351 20.13 13.28 17.85
C ASP A 351 20.58 12.26 16.79
N ASN A 352 21.44 11.30 17.14
CA ASN A 352 21.98 10.29 16.22
C ASN A 352 20.97 9.15 15.93
N VAL A 353 19.91 9.47 15.17
CA VAL A 353 18.89 8.49 14.76
C VAL A 353 19.49 7.26 14.04
N SER A 354 20.60 7.43 13.32
CA SER A 354 21.25 6.32 12.59
C SER A 354 21.81 5.26 13.54
N LEU A 355 22.45 5.67 14.63
CA LEU A 355 22.91 4.76 15.68
C LEU A 355 21.73 3.95 16.21
N TRP A 356 20.67 4.64 16.61
CA TRP A 356 19.49 4.03 17.18
C TRP A 356 18.78 3.07 16.21
N THR A 357 18.72 3.40 14.92
CA THR A 357 18.12 2.53 13.90
C THR A 357 18.96 1.29 13.62
N THR A 358 20.29 1.41 13.61
CA THR A 358 21.18 0.33 13.17
C THR A 358 21.58 -0.63 14.28
N LYS A 359 21.70 -0.13 15.51
CA LYS A 359 22.14 -0.91 16.67
C LYS A 359 20.99 -1.51 17.48
N TYR A 360 19.81 -0.88 17.41
CA TYR A 360 18.65 -1.31 18.18
C TYR A 360 17.49 -1.67 17.27
N GLY A 361 16.70 -2.63 17.72
CA GLY A 361 15.50 -3.06 17.02
C GLY A 361 14.63 -3.92 17.93
N VAL A 362 13.60 -4.51 17.33
CA VAL A 362 12.66 -5.36 18.06
C VAL A 362 12.71 -6.80 17.55
N VAL A 363 12.57 -7.74 18.48
CA VAL A 363 12.52 -9.18 18.24
C VAL A 363 11.28 -9.77 18.91
N PRO A 364 10.67 -10.82 18.33
CA PRO A 364 9.58 -11.54 18.99
C PRO A 364 10.11 -12.34 20.19
N THR A 365 9.28 -12.50 21.22
CA THR A 365 9.57 -13.36 22.38
C THR A 365 8.69 -14.60 22.38
N LYS A 366 9.02 -15.59 23.22
CA LYS A 366 8.21 -16.81 23.42
C LYS A 366 6.78 -16.52 23.85
N THR A 367 6.52 -15.37 24.48
CA THR A 367 5.19 -14.98 24.97
C THR A 367 4.30 -14.35 23.88
N GLY A 368 4.83 -14.18 22.66
CA GLY A 368 4.14 -13.47 21.58
C GLY A 368 4.10 -11.95 21.75
N THR A 369 4.84 -11.42 22.72
CA THR A 369 5.14 -9.98 22.81
C THR A 369 6.48 -9.68 22.17
N ASN A 370 6.66 -8.50 21.60
CA ASN A 370 7.97 -8.07 21.13
C ASN A 370 8.82 -7.57 22.31
N ALA A 371 10.14 -7.71 22.20
CA ALA A 371 11.12 -7.11 23.11
C ALA A 371 12.10 -6.23 22.32
N LEU A 372 12.63 -5.20 22.98
CA LEU A 372 13.70 -4.39 22.42
C LEU A 372 15.04 -5.12 22.59
N THR A 373 15.90 -5.09 21.58
CA THR A 373 17.23 -5.70 21.61
C THR A 373 18.29 -4.76 21.02
N GLY A 374 19.53 -4.94 21.45
CA GLY A 374 20.69 -4.16 21.03
C GLY A 374 21.75 -4.04 22.13
N ASP A 375 22.82 -3.30 21.84
CA ASP A 375 23.97 -3.16 22.72
C ASP A 375 23.56 -2.59 24.10
N GLY A 376 23.97 -3.27 25.19
CA GLY A 376 23.68 -2.86 26.57
C GLY A 376 22.32 -3.27 27.13
N ILE A 377 21.44 -3.90 26.34
CA ILE A 377 20.18 -4.46 26.83
C ILE A 377 20.44 -5.89 27.33
N GLN A 378 20.01 -6.18 28.56
CA GLN A 378 20.13 -7.54 29.12
C GLN A 378 19.05 -8.44 28.54
N GLU A 379 19.47 -9.51 27.85
CA GLU A 379 18.55 -10.49 27.29
C GLU A 379 17.87 -11.30 28.40
N LYS A 380 16.53 -11.28 28.44
CA LYS A 380 15.74 -12.13 29.32
C LYS A 380 15.74 -13.55 28.79
N VAL A 381 16.68 -14.37 29.28
CA VAL A 381 16.93 -15.74 28.81
C VAL A 381 15.65 -16.60 28.79
N GLU A 382 14.77 -16.42 29.76
CA GLU A 382 13.53 -17.20 29.89
C GLU A 382 12.57 -16.94 28.71
N ASP A 383 12.40 -15.67 28.33
CA ASP A 383 11.45 -15.23 27.30
C ASP A 383 12.05 -15.20 25.88
N SER A 384 13.37 -15.30 25.76
CA SER A 384 14.04 -15.22 24.46
C SER A 384 13.90 -16.50 23.62
N LEU A 385 13.73 -16.32 22.31
CA LEU A 385 13.77 -17.39 21.31
C LEU A 385 15.19 -17.66 20.79
N SER A 386 16.22 -16.94 21.26
CA SER A 386 17.61 -17.11 20.80
C SER A 386 18.21 -18.49 21.09
N GLN A 387 17.66 -19.22 22.06
CA GLN A 387 18.09 -20.57 22.41
C GLN A 387 17.40 -21.68 21.61
N ASP A 388 16.40 -21.36 20.79
CA ASP A 388 15.70 -22.35 19.98
C ASP A 388 16.49 -22.60 18.68
N GLU A 389 17.04 -23.82 18.54
CA GLU A 389 17.81 -24.25 17.36
C GLU A 389 17.00 -24.22 16.06
N HIS A 390 15.67 -24.18 16.14
CA HIS A 390 14.78 -24.13 14.98
C HIS A 390 14.43 -22.71 14.56
N VAL A 391 14.85 -21.70 15.32
CA VAL A 391 14.47 -20.30 15.09
C VAL A 391 15.69 -19.47 14.73
N MET A 392 15.58 -18.76 13.61
CA MET A 392 16.46 -17.64 13.29
C MET A 392 15.68 -16.35 13.53
N MET A 393 16.00 -15.65 14.62
CA MET A 393 15.41 -14.34 14.89
C MET A 393 16.04 -13.29 13.99
N GLN A 394 15.20 -12.54 13.28
CA GLN A 394 15.64 -11.35 12.58
C GLN A 394 15.23 -10.11 13.37
N THR A 395 16.24 -9.37 13.87
CA THR A 395 16.00 -8.07 14.50
C THR A 395 15.41 -7.10 13.49
N ARG A 396 14.23 -6.57 13.80
CA ARG A 396 13.57 -5.59 12.96
C ARG A 396 14.08 -4.20 13.30
N HIS A 397 15.05 -3.75 12.52
CA HIS A 397 15.54 -2.37 12.51
C HIS A 397 14.61 -1.47 11.69
N SER A 398 14.31 -0.27 12.20
CA SER A 398 13.57 0.73 11.43
C SER A 398 13.91 2.16 11.82
N ASN A 399 13.75 3.10 10.88
CA ASN A 399 13.88 4.53 11.15
C ASN A 399 12.89 5.01 12.22
N GLU A 400 11.74 4.35 12.32
CA GLU A 400 10.71 4.67 13.29
C GLU A 400 11.16 4.31 14.72
N TRP A 401 11.71 3.11 14.90
CA TRP A 401 12.30 2.69 16.18
C TRP A 401 13.51 3.53 16.55
N GLY A 402 14.35 3.88 15.59
CA GLY A 402 15.49 4.78 15.84
C GLY A 402 15.06 6.15 16.38
N ARG A 403 14.01 6.75 15.79
CA ARG A 403 13.46 8.02 16.31
C ARG A 403 12.83 7.87 17.68
N LYS A 404 12.15 6.76 17.96
CA LYS A 404 11.58 6.49 19.29
C LYS A 404 12.67 6.40 20.35
N MET A 405 13.75 5.69 20.04
CA MET A 405 14.90 5.56 20.93
C MET A 405 15.64 6.90 21.12
N ALA A 406 15.86 7.68 20.05
CA ALA A 406 16.39 9.05 20.13
C ALA A 406 15.54 9.96 21.05
N ASN A 407 14.21 9.89 20.91
CA ASN A 407 13.29 10.63 21.77
C ASN A 407 13.34 10.16 23.23
N MET A 408 13.48 8.84 23.46
CA MET A 408 13.65 8.29 24.82
C MET A 408 14.99 8.71 25.43
N CYS A 409 16.07 8.73 24.63
CA CYS A 409 17.37 9.26 25.04
C CYS A 409 17.24 10.70 25.55
N SER A 410 16.60 11.57 24.76
CA SER A 410 16.39 12.97 25.15
C SER A 410 15.57 13.09 26.44
N ARG A 411 14.56 12.23 26.63
CA ARG A 411 13.74 12.23 27.85
C ARG A 411 14.49 11.75 29.08
N PHE A 412 15.37 10.76 28.95
CA PHE A 412 16.09 10.24 30.10
C PHE A 412 17.32 11.07 30.45
N LEU A 413 18.12 11.48 29.46
CA LEU A 413 19.41 12.13 29.71
C LEU A 413 19.34 13.66 29.71
N LEU A 414 18.34 14.26 29.06
CA LEU A 414 18.20 15.72 28.91
C LEU A 414 16.92 16.26 29.57
N SER A 415 16.25 15.44 30.40
CA SER A 415 15.13 15.96 31.20
C SER A 415 15.65 16.77 32.37
N ALA A 416 14.83 17.73 32.80
CA ALA A 416 15.13 18.58 33.96
C ALA A 416 15.22 17.81 35.29
N ASP A 417 14.79 16.55 35.32
CA ASP A 417 14.78 15.70 36.51
C ASP A 417 16.12 15.00 36.76
N VAL A 418 17.03 14.99 35.79
CA VAL A 418 18.36 14.39 35.94
C VAL A 418 19.37 15.49 36.28
N ASP A 419 20.04 15.32 37.43
CA ASP A 419 21.16 16.17 37.81
C ASP A 419 22.37 15.85 36.91
N GLU A 420 22.67 16.78 36.00
CA GLU A 420 23.78 16.68 35.06
C GLU A 420 25.12 16.42 35.78
N ASP A 421 25.35 17.07 36.92
CA ASP A 421 26.59 16.92 37.68
C ASP A 421 26.70 15.53 38.31
N GLU A 422 25.57 14.94 38.77
CA GLU A 422 25.52 13.58 39.28
C GLU A 422 25.77 12.55 38.18
N LEU A 423 25.14 12.73 37.01
CA LEU A 423 25.34 11.88 35.84
C LEU A 423 26.82 11.85 35.42
N PHE A 424 27.44 13.03 35.33
CA PHE A 424 28.85 13.15 34.95
C PHE A 424 29.78 12.62 36.03
N ALA A 425 29.47 12.83 37.32
CA ALA A 425 30.23 12.28 38.42
C ALA A 425 30.22 10.75 38.40
N ALA A 426 29.06 10.13 38.13
CA ALA A 426 28.92 8.68 38.01
C ALA A 426 29.81 8.11 36.90
N VAL A 427 29.70 8.64 35.66
CA VAL A 427 30.55 8.19 34.55
C VAL A 427 32.03 8.39 34.87
N ARG A 428 32.40 9.57 35.40
CA ARG A 428 33.79 9.86 35.73
C ARG A 428 34.37 8.92 36.77
N SER A 429 33.58 8.54 37.77
CA SER A 429 33.99 7.62 38.83
C SER A 429 34.20 6.18 38.32
N ALA A 430 33.54 5.82 37.23
CA ALA A 430 33.60 4.49 36.63
C ALA A 430 34.66 4.35 35.53
N MET A 431 35.38 5.42 35.17
CA MET A 431 36.37 5.36 34.10
C MET A 431 37.67 4.64 34.50
N PRO A 432 38.28 3.84 33.60
CA PRO A 432 37.78 3.50 32.26
C PRO A 432 36.62 2.50 32.33
N ILE A 433 35.55 2.76 31.55
CA ILE A 433 34.39 1.88 31.48
C ILE A 433 34.66 0.83 30.41
N GLU A 434 34.58 -0.44 30.81
CA GLU A 434 34.55 -1.55 29.86
C GLU A 434 33.16 -1.66 29.22
N GLU A 435 33.09 -2.04 27.95
CA GLU A 435 31.85 -2.03 27.16
C GLU A 435 30.70 -2.76 27.88
N HIS A 436 30.95 -3.96 28.41
CA HIS A 436 29.95 -4.74 29.14
C HIS A 436 29.47 -4.13 30.47
N GLN A 437 30.18 -3.12 31.00
CA GLN A 437 29.85 -2.42 32.25
C GLN A 437 29.16 -1.09 31.99
N ALA A 438 29.14 -0.57 30.76
CA ALA A 438 28.64 0.77 30.47
C ALA A 438 27.18 0.98 30.91
N ALA A 439 26.33 -0.02 30.73
CA ALA A 439 24.93 0.06 31.18
C ALA A 439 24.81 0.22 32.71
N SER A 440 25.64 -0.47 33.51
CA SER A 440 25.51 -0.49 34.97
C SER A 440 25.93 0.81 35.63
N VAL A 441 26.66 1.68 34.93
CA VAL A 441 27.13 2.97 35.45
C VAL A 441 25.97 3.96 35.60
N LEU A 442 25.14 4.10 34.57
CA LEU A 442 24.05 5.07 34.55
C LEU A 442 22.68 4.46 34.87
N LYS A 443 22.53 3.13 34.78
CA LYS A 443 21.25 2.46 35.07
C LYS A 443 20.67 2.79 36.45
N PRO A 444 21.43 2.83 37.56
CA PRO A 444 20.88 3.16 38.88
C PRO A 444 20.26 4.56 38.94
N LEU A 445 20.85 5.52 38.22
CA LEU A 445 20.40 6.91 38.17
C LEU A 445 19.19 7.09 37.25
N LEU A 446 19.15 6.39 36.13
CA LEU A 446 18.15 6.62 35.08
C LEU A 446 16.95 5.68 35.17
N CYS A 447 17.18 4.42 35.53
CA CYS A 447 16.23 3.34 35.31
C CYS A 447 15.63 2.75 36.59
N ASP A 448 16.36 2.81 37.70
CA ASP A 448 16.04 2.09 38.93
C ASP A 448 15.41 2.99 40.02
N LEU A 449 15.18 4.29 39.75
CA LEU A 449 14.50 5.19 40.70
C LEU A 449 13.00 4.88 40.79
N GLU A 450 12.37 5.20 41.94
CA GLU A 450 10.93 4.99 42.10
C GLU A 450 10.13 5.76 41.03
N GLY A 451 9.29 5.03 40.28
CA GLY A 451 8.54 5.58 39.14
C GLY A 451 9.25 5.48 37.78
N GLN A 452 10.50 5.01 37.74
CA GLN A 452 11.23 4.75 36.50
C GLN A 452 10.94 3.36 35.91
N PRO A 453 11.24 3.15 34.61
CA PRO A 453 10.81 1.97 33.87
C PRO A 453 11.29 0.62 34.38
N CYS A 454 12.44 0.54 35.05
CA CYS A 454 12.99 -0.71 35.55
C CYS A 454 12.73 -0.92 37.04
N TYR A 455 11.97 -0.03 37.68
CA TYR A 455 11.72 -0.13 39.11
C TYR A 455 10.73 -1.25 39.43
N ASP A 456 11.29 -2.44 39.68
CA ASP A 456 10.55 -3.56 40.25
C ASP A 456 10.33 -3.29 41.74
N LYS A 457 9.18 -2.69 42.08
CA LYS A 457 8.60 -2.94 43.40
C LYS A 457 8.30 -4.44 43.42
N LEU A 458 9.20 -5.22 43.99
CA LEU A 458 8.88 -6.53 44.53
C LEU A 458 7.76 -6.29 45.55
N VAL A 459 6.51 -6.31 45.07
CA VAL A 459 5.34 -6.41 45.92
C VAL A 459 5.44 -7.80 46.49
N THR A 460 6.14 -7.91 47.62
CA THR A 460 6.02 -9.04 48.52
C THR A 460 4.56 -9.06 48.95
N VAL A 461 3.76 -9.84 48.22
CA VAL A 461 2.45 -10.28 48.68
C VAL A 461 2.76 -11.15 49.90
N ALA A 462 2.73 -10.54 51.09
CA ALA A 462 2.79 -11.29 52.34
C ALA A 462 1.59 -12.24 52.34
N GLY A 463 1.87 -13.54 52.17
CA GLY A 463 0.91 -14.62 52.34
C GLY A 463 0.52 -14.83 53.79
#